data_AF-A0A7C1D5P8-F1
#
_entry.id   AF-A0A7C1D5P8-F1
#
_cell.length_a   1.000
_cell.length_b   1.000
_cell.length_c   1.000
_cell.angle_alpha   90.00
_cell.angle_beta   90.00
_cell.angle_gamma   90.00
#
_symmetry.space_group_name_H-M   'P 1'
#
loop_
_entity.id
_entity.type
_entity.pdbx_description
1 polymer ?
#
loop_
_entity_poly.entity_id
_entity_poly.type
_entity_poly.pdbx_seq_one_letter_code
_entity_poly.pdbx_strand_id
1 'polypeptide(L)'
;MSMLGEALRRYSFWFVDALCGSKVKKYLLDMEKKMQGEFDTPCDDLEKLLNHAVNTTEFYGKFKDYSSINDFPVITKKRVKEKYGQFISSVYKNKKLHEVKTSGSTEERFTMLQDKQKRKRVIAEMLYFLKQFGVYPGYRYIDAKIWFEDNRRTKLAQMVRNMRMFDCSSLSDASLEQLYGMLRKGQGLKCLTGYATFLSSIAQYFDKQGYSPDMFDVKLVVSGAERLEPAAKAL
;
A
#
# COMPACT_ATOMS: atom_id res chain seq x y z
N MET A 1 3.49 -21.85 -11.01
CA MET A 1 4.82 -21.55 -10.42
C MET A 1 4.73 -21.98 -8.96
N SER A 2 5.54 -22.96 -8.57
CA SER A 2 5.34 -23.81 -7.39
C SER A 2 5.46 -23.06 -6.06
N MET A 3 4.89 -23.64 -4.98
CA MET A 3 5.06 -23.19 -3.59
C MET A 3 6.54 -22.92 -3.23
N LEU A 4 7.49 -23.60 -3.87
CA LEU A 4 8.93 -23.39 -3.73
C LEU A 4 9.36 -21.95 -4.11
N GLY A 5 8.81 -21.39 -5.19
CA GLY A 5 9.16 -20.05 -5.64
C GLY A 5 8.65 -18.94 -4.71
N GLU A 6 7.50 -19.17 -4.07
CA GLU A 6 6.95 -18.28 -3.05
C GLU A 6 7.75 -18.36 -1.75
N ALA A 7 8.10 -19.58 -1.33
CA ALA A 7 8.95 -19.82 -0.16
C ALA A 7 10.33 -19.18 -0.34
N LEU A 8 10.99 -19.38 -1.48
CA LEU A 8 12.29 -18.76 -1.77
C LEU A 8 12.22 -17.24 -1.64
N ARG A 9 11.22 -16.59 -2.25
CA ARG A 9 11.03 -15.13 -2.14
C ARG A 9 10.80 -14.67 -0.71
N ARG A 10 10.04 -15.44 0.07
CA ARG A 10 9.80 -15.17 1.48
C ARG A 10 11.09 -15.20 2.29
N TYR A 11 11.87 -16.26 2.16
CA TYR A 11 13.14 -16.40 2.86
C TYR A 11 14.16 -15.36 2.41
N SER A 12 14.28 -15.12 1.09
CA SER A 12 15.15 -14.08 0.55
C SER A 12 14.79 -12.69 1.08
N PHE A 13 13.50 -12.35 1.18
CA PHE A 13 13.06 -11.08 1.75
C PHE A 13 13.55 -10.90 3.18
N TRP A 14 13.31 -11.89 4.05
CA TRP A 14 13.71 -11.81 5.45
C TRP A 14 15.23 -11.88 5.65
N PHE A 15 15.93 -12.64 4.81
CA PHE A 15 17.38 -12.69 4.79
C PHE A 15 17.97 -11.31 4.45
N VAL A 16 17.47 -10.66 3.40
CA VAL A 16 17.92 -9.31 3.03
C VAL A 16 17.58 -8.28 4.11
N ASP A 17 16.38 -8.33 4.72
CA ASP A 17 16.05 -7.44 5.84
C ASP A 17 17.01 -7.66 7.03
N ALA A 18 17.36 -8.92 7.34
CA ALA A 18 18.32 -9.24 8.39
C ALA A 18 19.71 -8.64 8.13
N LEU A 19 20.25 -8.81 6.92
CA LEU A 19 21.51 -8.17 6.51
C LEU A 19 21.43 -6.63 6.55
N CYS A 20 20.24 -6.06 6.34
CA CYS A 20 19.98 -4.61 6.38
C CYS A 20 19.56 -4.09 7.78
N GLY A 21 19.87 -4.83 8.85
CA GLY A 21 19.64 -4.42 10.25
C GLY A 21 18.23 -4.67 10.78
N SER A 22 17.48 -5.57 10.15
CA SER A 22 16.14 -6.05 10.54
C SER A 22 15.10 -4.95 10.75
N LYS A 23 15.18 -3.87 9.96
CA LYS A 23 14.36 -2.68 10.18
C LYS A 23 12.88 -2.96 9.92
N VAL A 24 12.55 -3.71 8.87
CA VAL A 24 11.14 -4.08 8.60
C VAL A 24 10.62 -5.02 9.69
N LYS A 25 11.41 -6.04 10.07
CA LYS A 25 11.04 -6.95 11.17
C LYS A 25 10.78 -6.21 12.48
N LYS A 26 11.61 -5.23 12.83
CA LYS A 26 11.44 -4.40 14.04
C LYS A 26 10.14 -3.60 14.01
N TYR A 27 9.82 -2.94 12.89
CA TYR A 27 8.54 -2.23 12.74
C TYR A 27 7.34 -3.17 12.76
N LEU A 28 7.47 -4.39 12.21
CA LEU A 28 6.40 -5.38 12.25
C LEU A 28 6.09 -5.81 13.70
N LEU A 29 7.13 -6.11 14.48
CA LEU A 29 6.97 -6.47 15.90
C LEU A 29 6.40 -5.30 16.74
N ASP A 30 6.84 -4.06 16.48
CA ASP A 30 6.28 -2.86 17.12
C ASP A 30 4.77 -2.73 16.88
N MET A 31 4.33 -2.92 15.63
CA MET A 31 2.91 -2.89 15.33
C MET A 31 2.13 -4.07 15.90
N GLU A 32 2.69 -5.28 15.90
CA GLU A 32 2.03 -6.46 16.49
C GLU A 32 1.69 -6.18 17.97
N LYS A 33 2.66 -5.65 18.73
CA LYS A 33 2.47 -5.23 20.13
C LYS A 33 1.39 -4.15 20.26
N LYS A 34 1.49 -3.07 19.48
CA LYS A 34 0.55 -1.93 19.52
C LYS A 34 -0.89 -2.36 19.20
N MET A 35 -1.07 -3.26 18.24
CA MET A 35 -2.39 -3.75 17.83
C MET A 35 -2.99 -4.77 18.80
N GLN A 36 -2.16 -5.46 19.59
CA GLN A 36 -2.61 -6.41 20.62
C GLN A 36 -2.97 -5.73 21.95
N GLY A 37 -2.80 -4.41 22.04
CA GLY A 37 -3.07 -3.65 23.27
C GLY A 37 -2.02 -3.85 24.36
N GLU A 38 -0.88 -4.48 24.04
CA GLU A 38 0.27 -4.63 24.94
C GLU A 38 1.00 -3.28 25.04
N PHE A 39 0.40 -2.34 25.76
CA PHE A 39 1.05 -1.09 26.16
C PHE A 39 1.71 -1.28 27.52
N ASP A 40 2.90 -1.87 27.56
CA ASP A 40 3.71 -1.91 28.78
C ASP A 40 4.26 -0.51 29.14
N THR A 41 4.13 0.49 28.27
CA THR A 41 4.70 1.84 28.45
C THR A 41 3.85 2.91 27.74
N PRO A 42 3.67 4.12 28.33
CA PRO A 42 3.04 5.25 27.65
C PRO A 42 3.69 5.52 26.29
N CYS A 43 2.88 5.55 25.23
CA CYS A 43 3.35 5.75 23.87
C CYS A 43 3.57 7.25 23.60
N ASP A 44 4.83 7.70 23.60
CA ASP A 44 5.24 9.07 23.31
C ASP A 44 5.31 9.39 21.79
N ASP A 45 4.77 8.50 20.93
CA ASP A 45 4.77 8.66 19.47
C ASP A 45 4.14 10.00 19.02
N LEU A 46 3.04 10.41 19.67
CA LEU A 46 2.37 11.67 19.34
C LEU A 46 3.25 12.88 19.71
N GLU A 47 3.81 12.89 20.91
CA GLU A 47 4.69 13.97 21.38
C GLU A 47 5.93 14.07 20.49
N LYS A 48 6.57 12.95 20.16
CA LYS A 48 7.69 12.89 19.21
C LYS A 48 7.31 13.45 17.84
N LEU A 49 6.11 13.15 17.34
CA LEU A 49 5.62 13.67 16.06
C LEU A 49 5.42 15.19 16.12
N LEU A 50 4.78 15.70 17.17
CA LEU A 50 4.51 17.13 17.34
C LEU A 50 5.82 17.91 17.53
N ASN A 51 6.72 17.43 18.38
CA ASN A 51 8.05 17.97 18.57
C ASN A 51 8.85 17.98 17.26
N HIS A 52 8.79 16.91 16.47
CA HIS A 52 9.43 16.89 15.16
C HIS A 52 8.83 17.94 14.22
N ALA A 53 7.50 18.06 14.17
CA ALA A 53 6.81 19.00 13.29
C ALA A 53 7.22 20.45 13.59
N VAL A 54 7.13 20.89 14.85
CA VAL A 54 7.43 22.27 15.24
C VAL A 54 8.92 22.62 15.15
N ASN A 55 9.81 21.66 15.36
CA ASN A 55 11.26 21.95 15.35
C ASN A 55 11.89 21.83 13.97
N THR A 56 11.29 21.07 13.06
CA THR A 56 11.94 20.77 11.77
C THR A 56 11.19 21.31 10.55
N THR A 57 9.93 21.70 10.67
CA THR A 57 9.18 22.29 9.55
C THR A 57 8.92 23.77 9.79
N GLU A 58 9.00 24.57 8.72
CA GLU A 58 8.76 26.01 8.80
C GLU A 58 7.29 26.30 9.11
N PHE A 59 6.37 25.54 8.51
CA PHE A 59 4.94 25.75 8.68
C PHE A 59 4.48 25.59 10.13
N TYR A 60 4.98 24.57 10.83
CA TYR A 60 4.60 24.30 12.21
C TYR A 60 5.48 25.01 13.25
N GLY A 61 6.56 25.69 12.83
CA GLY A 61 7.50 26.33 13.75
C GLY A 61 6.87 27.34 14.72
N LYS A 62 5.79 27.99 14.30
CA LYS A 62 5.03 28.93 15.14
C LYS A 62 4.18 28.29 16.25
N PHE A 63 4.09 26.96 16.29
CA PHE A 63 3.34 26.22 17.32
C PHE A 63 4.28 25.55 18.32
N LYS A 64 5.52 26.04 18.48
CA LYS A 64 6.54 25.41 19.34
C LYS A 64 6.11 25.31 20.81
N ASP A 65 5.31 26.26 21.28
CA ASP A 65 4.77 26.31 22.65
C ASP A 65 3.39 25.62 22.77
N TYR A 66 3.13 24.60 21.94
CA TYR A 66 1.88 23.84 22.00
C TYR A 66 1.73 23.13 23.35
N SER A 67 0.50 23.11 23.86
CA SER A 67 0.09 22.31 25.02
C SER A 67 -0.57 21.00 24.59
N SER A 68 -1.22 20.96 23.42
CA SER A 68 -1.92 19.77 22.92
C SER A 68 -1.97 19.72 21.39
N ILE A 69 -2.39 18.56 20.84
CA ILE A 69 -2.66 18.40 19.40
C ILE A 69 -3.71 19.38 18.87
N ASN A 70 -4.61 19.89 19.74
CA ASN A 70 -5.67 20.81 19.34
C ASN A 70 -5.16 22.22 19.01
N ASP A 71 -3.92 22.55 19.40
CA ASP A 71 -3.30 23.84 19.10
C ASP A 71 -2.83 23.91 17.64
N PHE A 72 -2.77 22.77 16.96
CA PHE A 72 -2.36 22.67 15.57
C PHE A 72 -3.55 22.90 14.62
N PRO A 73 -3.34 23.61 13.50
CA PRO A 73 -4.40 23.90 12.58
C PRO A 73 -4.77 22.65 11.78
N VAL A 74 -6.07 22.48 11.52
CA VAL A 74 -6.50 21.56 10.46
C VAL A 74 -5.95 22.07 9.12
N ILE A 75 -5.30 21.18 8.38
CA ILE A 75 -4.69 21.50 7.07
C ILE A 75 -5.51 20.90 5.93
N THR A 76 -5.42 21.52 4.75
CA THR A 76 -6.04 21.04 3.51
C THR A 76 -4.99 20.71 2.47
N LYS A 77 -5.32 19.85 1.49
CA LYS A 77 -4.43 19.56 0.35
C LYS A 77 -4.00 20.83 -0.39
N LYS A 78 -4.93 21.77 -0.60
CA LYS A 78 -4.66 23.07 -1.21
C LYS A 78 -3.59 23.84 -0.45
N ARG A 79 -3.73 23.96 0.87
CA ARG A 79 -2.78 24.66 1.73
C ARG A 79 -1.38 24.02 1.71
N VAL A 80 -1.30 22.70 1.68
CA VAL A 80 -0.01 21.99 1.59
C VAL A 80 0.65 22.23 0.24
N LYS A 81 -0.12 22.24 -0.86
CA LYS A 81 0.43 22.56 -2.19
C LYS A 81 0.98 23.98 -2.27
N GLU A 82 0.18 24.96 -1.85
CA GLU A 82 0.55 26.39 -1.88
C GLU A 82 1.80 26.70 -1.04
N LYS A 83 2.02 25.92 0.03
CA LYS A 83 3.13 26.12 0.97
C LYS A 83 4.05 24.89 1.07
N TYR A 84 4.20 24.13 -0.01
CA TYR A 84 4.83 22.81 0.00
C TYR A 84 6.21 22.79 0.65
N GLY A 85 7.06 23.78 0.31
CA GLY A 85 8.39 23.93 0.89
C GLY A 85 8.40 24.10 2.42
N GLN A 86 7.35 24.71 2.99
CA GLN A 86 7.25 24.95 4.43
C GLN A 86 6.87 23.70 5.22
N PHE A 87 6.26 22.71 4.57
CA PHE A 87 5.94 21.40 5.16
C PHE A 87 7.10 20.40 5.07
N ILE A 88 8.14 20.70 4.28
CA ILE A 88 9.32 19.84 4.18
C ILE A 88 10.24 20.07 5.38
N SER A 89 10.44 19.02 6.17
CA SER A 89 11.38 19.04 7.29
C SER A 89 12.80 19.40 6.83
N SER A 90 13.42 20.38 7.49
CA SER A 90 14.80 20.82 7.32
C SER A 90 15.80 19.66 7.40
N VAL A 91 15.55 18.68 8.26
CA VAL A 91 16.36 17.46 8.42
C VAL A 91 16.46 16.61 7.14
N TYR A 92 15.56 16.82 6.17
CA TYR A 92 15.46 16.02 4.94
C TYR A 92 15.58 16.83 3.64
N LYS A 93 15.75 18.16 3.69
CA LYS A 93 15.81 19.03 2.48
C LYS A 93 16.85 18.57 1.45
N ASN A 94 17.98 18.02 1.89
CA ASN A 94 19.08 17.56 1.02
C ASN A 94 19.26 16.03 1.01
N LYS A 95 18.22 15.27 1.38
CA LYS A 95 18.27 13.81 1.42
C LYS A 95 17.53 13.22 0.23
N LYS A 96 17.98 12.04 -0.22
CA LYS A 96 17.25 11.27 -1.22
C LYS A 96 15.94 10.74 -0.60
N LEU A 97 14.82 11.26 -1.07
CA LEU A 97 13.48 10.88 -0.66
C LEU A 97 12.77 10.13 -1.79
N HIS A 98 11.79 9.32 -1.44
CA HIS A 98 10.92 8.64 -2.37
C HIS A 98 9.64 9.45 -2.56
N GLU A 99 9.34 9.81 -3.81
CA GLU A 99 8.11 10.50 -4.15
C GLU A 99 6.95 9.52 -4.30
N VAL A 100 5.82 9.87 -3.71
CA VAL A 100 4.53 9.18 -3.86
C VAL A 100 3.51 10.19 -4.33
N LYS A 101 2.92 9.95 -5.50
CA LYS A 101 1.90 10.82 -6.09
C LYS A 101 0.52 10.22 -5.91
N THR A 102 -0.49 11.03 -5.60
CA THR A 102 -1.89 10.58 -5.58
C THR A 102 -2.39 10.29 -6.99
N SER A 103 -3.34 9.36 -7.14
CA SER A 103 -4.10 9.19 -8.38
C SER A 103 -4.97 10.42 -8.67
N GLY A 104 -5.12 10.77 -9.95
CA GLY A 104 -5.94 11.90 -10.41
C GLY A 104 -5.63 12.29 -11.86
N SER A 105 -6.66 12.72 -12.60
CA SER A 105 -6.60 13.23 -13.98
C SER A 105 -6.30 14.72 -14.06
N THR A 106 -6.35 15.45 -12.94
CA THR A 106 -5.99 16.87 -12.87
C THR A 106 -4.47 17.06 -12.92
N GLU A 107 -4.02 18.09 -13.63
CA GLU A 107 -2.61 18.40 -13.93
C GLU A 107 -1.68 18.50 -12.69
N GLU A 108 -2.22 18.66 -11.47
CA GLU A 108 -1.43 18.60 -10.25
C GLU A 108 -1.83 17.46 -9.32
N ARG A 109 -1.30 16.26 -9.56
CA ARG A 109 -1.30 15.18 -8.55
C ARG A 109 -0.56 15.65 -7.29
N PHE A 110 -1.08 15.30 -6.11
CA PHE A 110 -0.43 15.65 -4.85
C PHE A 110 0.77 14.73 -4.61
N THR A 111 1.96 15.33 -4.49
CA THR A 111 3.22 14.61 -4.21
C THR A 111 3.50 14.61 -2.72
N MET A 112 3.86 13.44 -2.18
CA MET A 112 4.34 13.25 -0.83
C MET A 112 5.76 12.70 -0.86
N LEU A 113 6.59 13.12 0.08
CA LEU A 113 7.97 12.65 0.20
C LEU A 113 8.07 11.65 1.36
N GLN A 114 8.72 10.52 1.13
CA GLN A 114 8.94 9.49 2.13
C GLN A 114 10.42 9.16 2.24
N ASP A 115 10.96 9.21 3.45
CA ASP A 115 12.30 8.71 3.71
C ASP A 115 12.32 7.17 3.73
N LYS A 116 13.51 6.58 3.73
CA LYS A 116 13.68 5.11 3.71
C LYS A 116 13.03 4.42 4.91
N GLN A 117 13.03 5.04 6.09
CA GLN A 117 12.40 4.49 7.29
C GLN A 117 10.88 4.49 7.16
N LYS A 118 10.26 5.59 6.70
CA LYS A 118 8.81 5.59 6.44
C LYS A 118 8.42 4.51 5.43
N ARG A 119 9.21 4.30 4.38
CA ARG A 119 8.97 3.20 3.41
C ARG A 119 9.01 1.82 4.05
N LYS A 120 10.00 1.56 4.92
CA LYS A 120 10.10 0.29 5.64
C LYS A 120 8.94 0.08 6.62
N ARG A 121 8.48 1.13 7.28
CA ARG A 121 7.29 1.09 8.15
C ARG A 121 6.02 0.77 7.37
N VAL A 122 5.80 1.40 6.20
CA VAL A 122 4.67 1.06 5.30
C VAL A 122 4.73 -0.39 4.83
N ILE A 123 5.92 -0.93 4.55
CA ILE A 123 6.06 -2.36 4.21
C ILE A 123 5.65 -3.22 5.41
N ALA A 124 6.10 -2.89 6.62
CA ALA A 124 5.70 -3.61 7.83
C ALA A 124 4.18 -3.55 8.03
N GLU A 125 3.56 -2.36 7.92
CA GLU A 125 2.10 -2.12 7.92
C GLU A 125 1.38 -3.09 6.99
N MET A 126 1.78 -3.14 5.72
CA MET A 126 1.20 -4.07 4.75
C MET A 126 1.40 -5.54 5.15
N LEU A 127 2.58 -5.91 5.61
CA LEU A 127 2.89 -7.30 5.99
C LEU A 127 2.05 -7.76 7.18
N TYR A 128 1.84 -6.89 8.17
CA TYR A 128 1.00 -7.19 9.33
C TYR A 128 -0.43 -7.50 8.91
N PHE A 129 -1.08 -6.58 8.17
CA PHE A 129 -2.48 -6.78 7.78
C PHE A 129 -2.64 -7.97 6.83
N LEU A 130 -1.72 -8.16 5.88
CA LEU A 130 -1.76 -9.32 4.98
C LEU A 130 -1.58 -10.65 5.72
N LYS A 131 -0.73 -10.70 6.75
CA LYS A 131 -0.51 -11.90 7.57
C LYS A 131 -1.80 -12.35 8.26
N GLN A 132 -2.67 -11.42 8.67
CA GLN A 132 -3.97 -11.75 9.26
C GLN A 132 -4.90 -12.52 8.31
N PHE A 133 -4.69 -12.42 7.00
CA PHE A 133 -5.41 -13.17 5.97
C PHE A 133 -4.61 -14.37 5.45
N GLY A 134 -3.56 -14.80 6.16
CA GLY A 134 -2.70 -15.89 5.72
C GLY A 134 -1.92 -15.59 4.42
N VAL A 135 -1.74 -14.31 4.09
CA VAL A 135 -0.95 -13.84 2.95
C VAL A 135 0.43 -13.41 3.44
N TYR A 136 1.46 -13.89 2.76
CA TYR A 136 2.84 -13.73 3.19
C TYR A 136 3.71 -13.17 2.06
N PRO A 137 4.90 -12.61 2.37
CA PRO A 137 5.87 -12.24 1.35
C PRO A 137 6.11 -13.38 0.36
N GLY A 138 6.22 -13.04 -0.91
CA GLY A 138 6.48 -13.99 -1.99
C GLY A 138 5.22 -14.56 -2.66
N TYR A 139 4.04 -14.41 -2.05
CA TYR A 139 2.77 -14.78 -2.71
C TYR A 139 2.56 -13.98 -3.99
N ARG A 140 2.03 -14.66 -5.01
CA ARG A 140 1.72 -14.01 -6.27
C ARG A 140 0.45 -13.17 -6.17
N TYR A 141 0.49 -11.96 -6.71
CA TYR A 141 -0.69 -11.10 -6.75
C TYR A 141 -0.86 -10.37 -8.08
N ILE A 142 -2.10 -10.02 -8.39
CA ILE A 142 -2.45 -9.02 -9.41
C ILE A 142 -2.69 -7.69 -8.71
N ASP A 143 -2.08 -6.65 -9.26
CA ASP A 143 -2.41 -5.27 -8.93
C ASP A 143 -3.18 -4.68 -10.12
N ALA A 144 -4.50 -4.58 -9.97
CA ALA A 144 -5.39 -4.00 -10.96
C ALA A 144 -5.54 -2.50 -10.68
N LYS A 145 -4.94 -1.69 -11.56
CA LYS A 145 -4.92 -0.23 -11.47
C LYS A 145 -4.90 0.37 -12.86
N ILE A 146 -5.16 1.67 -12.94
CA ILE A 146 -4.85 2.43 -14.14
C ILE A 146 -3.33 2.68 -14.16
N TRP A 147 -2.66 2.10 -15.15
CA TRP A 147 -1.21 2.16 -15.29
C TRP A 147 -0.80 3.26 -16.27
N PHE A 148 -0.23 4.34 -15.73
CA PHE A 148 0.41 5.43 -16.47
C PHE A 148 1.92 5.17 -16.59
N GLU A 149 2.61 5.85 -17.51
CA GLU A 149 4.06 5.71 -17.67
C GLU A 149 4.84 5.97 -16.37
N ASP A 150 4.39 6.94 -15.56
CA ASP A 150 5.04 7.36 -14.32
C ASP A 150 4.82 6.40 -13.13
N ASN A 151 3.81 5.52 -13.21
CA ASN A 151 3.50 4.56 -12.14
C ASN A 151 3.73 3.09 -12.53
N ARG A 152 3.92 2.81 -13.84
CA ARG A 152 4.11 1.46 -14.39
C ARG A 152 5.39 0.82 -13.87
N ARG A 153 5.34 -0.50 -13.69
CA ARG A 153 6.48 -1.29 -13.20
C ARG A 153 7.16 -2.05 -14.34
N THR A 154 8.48 -2.03 -14.34
CA THR A 154 9.29 -2.85 -15.26
C THR A 154 9.02 -4.34 -15.04
N LYS A 155 9.29 -5.17 -16.07
CA LYS A 155 9.14 -6.64 -15.98
C LYS A 155 9.99 -7.22 -14.83
N LEU A 156 11.19 -6.68 -14.62
CA LEU A 156 12.07 -7.09 -13.52
C LEU A 156 11.46 -6.75 -12.15
N ALA A 157 10.92 -5.54 -11.98
CA ALA A 157 10.27 -5.13 -10.74
C ALA A 157 9.04 -6.01 -10.42
N GLN A 158 8.25 -6.36 -11.44
CA GLN A 158 7.14 -7.30 -11.33
C GLN A 158 7.61 -8.69 -10.91
N MET A 159 8.66 -9.23 -11.55
CA MET A 159 9.21 -10.54 -11.25
C MET A 159 9.74 -10.65 -9.81
N VAL A 160 10.49 -9.66 -9.35
CA VAL A 160 11.04 -9.59 -7.98
C VAL A 160 9.91 -9.56 -6.95
N ARG A 161 8.83 -8.84 -7.24
CA ARG A 161 7.64 -8.74 -6.37
C ARG A 161 6.66 -9.89 -6.50
N ASN A 162 6.88 -10.82 -7.44
CA ASN A 162 5.88 -11.82 -7.86
C ASN A 162 4.51 -11.18 -8.18
N MET A 163 4.55 -9.99 -8.79
CA MET A 163 3.41 -9.15 -9.11
C MET A 163 3.07 -9.28 -10.59
N ARG A 164 1.79 -9.27 -10.94
CA ARG A 164 1.32 -9.00 -12.30
C ARG A 164 0.52 -7.71 -12.31
N MET A 165 0.84 -6.81 -13.22
CA MET A 165 -0.01 -5.66 -13.49
C MET A 165 -1.22 -6.09 -14.31
N PHE A 166 -2.39 -5.59 -13.94
CA PHE A 166 -3.58 -5.64 -14.77
C PHE A 166 -4.08 -4.22 -14.97
N ASP A 167 -4.33 -3.83 -16.22
CA ASP A 167 -4.84 -2.49 -16.54
C ASP A 167 -6.37 -2.52 -16.50
N CYS A 168 -6.93 -1.80 -15.53
CA CYS A 168 -8.38 -1.74 -15.35
C CYS A 168 -9.02 -0.50 -16.00
N SER A 169 -8.32 0.20 -16.89
CA SER A 169 -8.89 1.34 -17.64
C SER A 169 -10.01 0.94 -18.61
N SER A 170 -10.02 -0.32 -19.06
CA SER A 170 -11.09 -0.89 -19.90
C SER A 170 -11.64 -2.17 -19.28
N LEU A 171 -12.97 -2.22 -19.11
CA LEU A 171 -13.72 -3.35 -18.58
C LEU A 171 -14.56 -4.07 -19.65
N SER A 172 -14.00 -4.17 -20.85
CA SER A 172 -14.56 -5.01 -21.91
C SER A 172 -14.58 -6.50 -21.53
N ASP A 173 -15.51 -7.25 -22.09
CA ASP A 173 -15.57 -8.72 -21.92
C ASP A 173 -14.21 -9.39 -22.24
N ALA A 174 -13.49 -8.91 -23.27
CA ALA A 174 -12.16 -9.43 -23.62
C ALA A 174 -11.10 -9.22 -22.52
N SER A 175 -11.11 -8.06 -21.84
CA SER A 175 -10.18 -7.79 -20.75
C SER A 175 -10.54 -8.58 -19.48
N LEU A 176 -11.83 -8.76 -19.21
CA LEU A 176 -12.30 -9.60 -18.11
C LEU A 176 -12.01 -11.09 -18.34
N GLU A 177 -12.09 -11.56 -19.58
CA GLU A 177 -11.69 -12.91 -19.96
C GLU A 177 -10.17 -13.12 -19.84
N GLN A 178 -9.37 -12.11 -20.21
CA GLN A 178 -7.94 -12.14 -19.94
C GLN A 178 -7.65 -12.24 -18.43
N LEU A 179 -8.39 -11.50 -17.61
CA LEU A 179 -8.26 -11.58 -16.15
C LEU A 179 -8.61 -12.97 -15.63
N TYR A 180 -9.71 -13.56 -16.10
CA TYR A 180 -10.08 -14.94 -15.79
C TYR A 180 -8.92 -15.90 -16.08
N GLY A 181 -8.30 -15.80 -17.26
CA GLY A 181 -7.12 -16.60 -17.61
C GLY A 181 -5.93 -16.43 -16.65
N MET A 182 -5.76 -15.25 -16.05
CA MET A 182 -4.72 -14.97 -15.04
C MET A 182 -5.06 -15.50 -13.64
N LEU A 183 -6.35 -15.52 -13.29
CA LEU A 183 -6.86 -15.97 -12.00
C LEU A 183 -7.04 -17.49 -11.93
N ARG A 184 -7.25 -18.13 -13.08
CA ARG A 184 -7.55 -19.56 -13.20
C ARG A 184 -6.62 -20.44 -12.37
N LYS A 185 -7.19 -21.45 -11.74
CA LYS A 185 -6.48 -22.46 -10.95
C LYS A 185 -5.27 -23.03 -11.70
N GLY A 186 -4.18 -23.24 -10.99
CA GLY A 186 -2.89 -23.64 -11.55
C GLY A 186 -1.98 -22.46 -11.94
N GLN A 187 -2.52 -21.23 -12.08
CA GLN A 187 -1.69 -20.03 -12.24
C GLN A 187 -0.98 -19.62 -10.95
N GLY A 188 -1.44 -20.13 -9.80
CA GLY A 188 -0.86 -19.86 -8.49
C GLY A 188 -1.05 -18.41 -8.05
N LEU A 189 -2.05 -17.70 -8.59
CA LEU A 189 -2.39 -16.37 -8.13
C LEU A 189 -3.09 -16.45 -6.77
N LYS A 190 -2.59 -15.71 -5.77
CA LYS A 190 -3.13 -15.75 -4.40
C LYS A 190 -3.85 -14.48 -3.99
N CYS A 191 -3.50 -13.34 -4.56
CA CYS A 191 -4.15 -12.08 -4.21
C CYS A 191 -4.55 -11.27 -5.44
N LEU A 192 -5.68 -10.59 -5.36
CA LEU A 192 -6.14 -9.61 -6.35
C LEU A 192 -6.39 -8.30 -5.61
N THR A 193 -5.83 -7.19 -6.11
CA THR A 193 -6.15 -5.86 -5.60
C THR A 193 -6.75 -5.01 -6.69
N GLY A 194 -7.76 -4.20 -6.39
CA GLY A 194 -8.41 -3.35 -7.39
C GLY A 194 -9.35 -2.30 -6.80
N TYR A 195 -9.88 -1.44 -7.66
CA TYR A 195 -10.94 -0.48 -7.30
C TYR A 195 -12.24 -1.20 -6.99
N ALA A 196 -13.12 -0.56 -6.20
CA ALA A 196 -14.42 -1.16 -5.86
C ALA A 196 -15.28 -1.39 -7.11
N THR A 197 -15.36 -0.40 -8.00
CA THR A 197 -16.08 -0.50 -9.28
C THR A 197 -15.54 -1.62 -10.16
N PHE A 198 -14.22 -1.70 -10.30
CA PHE A 198 -13.52 -2.76 -11.03
C PHE A 198 -13.90 -4.16 -10.53
N LEU A 199 -13.81 -4.38 -9.21
CA LEU A 199 -14.12 -5.68 -8.60
C LEU A 199 -15.60 -6.04 -8.77
N SER A 200 -16.51 -5.06 -8.68
CA SER A 200 -17.93 -5.28 -8.94
C SER A 200 -18.20 -5.72 -10.37
N SER A 201 -17.53 -5.13 -11.37
CA SER A 201 -17.69 -5.53 -12.77
C SER A 201 -17.17 -6.94 -13.04
N ILE A 202 -16.08 -7.34 -12.38
CA ILE A 202 -15.56 -8.71 -12.46
C ILE A 202 -16.58 -9.69 -11.91
N ALA A 203 -17.13 -9.43 -10.72
CA ALA A 203 -18.06 -10.34 -10.08
C ALA A 203 -19.31 -10.55 -10.95
N GLN A 204 -19.89 -9.45 -11.47
CA GLN A 204 -21.03 -9.52 -12.39
C GLN A 204 -20.73 -10.29 -13.68
N TYR A 205 -19.55 -10.07 -14.26
CA TYR A 205 -19.14 -10.80 -15.46
C TYR A 205 -18.92 -12.29 -15.17
N PHE A 206 -18.27 -12.63 -14.06
CA PHE A 206 -18.01 -14.02 -13.68
C PHE A 206 -19.30 -14.77 -13.39
N ASP A 207 -20.26 -14.16 -12.69
CA ASP A 207 -21.59 -14.73 -12.47
C ASP A 207 -22.31 -15.00 -13.79
N LYS A 208 -22.28 -14.03 -14.72
CA LYS A 208 -22.91 -14.17 -16.05
C LYS A 208 -22.30 -15.31 -16.87
N GLN A 209 -20.99 -15.54 -16.76
CA GLN A 209 -20.30 -16.64 -17.45
C GLN A 209 -20.41 -17.99 -16.70
N GLY A 210 -21.00 -18.01 -15.50
CA GLY A 210 -21.07 -19.20 -14.65
C GLY A 210 -19.71 -19.61 -14.07
N TYR A 211 -18.78 -18.66 -13.93
CA TYR A 211 -17.49 -18.90 -13.28
C TYR A 211 -17.67 -18.94 -11.78
N SER A 212 -17.25 -20.05 -11.16
CA SER A 212 -17.40 -20.27 -9.73
C SER A 212 -16.08 -20.09 -8.98
N PRO A 213 -16.10 -19.73 -7.69
CA PRO A 213 -14.88 -19.47 -6.90
C PRO A 213 -13.87 -20.64 -6.86
N ASP A 214 -14.32 -21.89 -6.97
CA ASP A 214 -13.46 -23.09 -6.96
C ASP A 214 -12.58 -23.22 -8.22
N MET A 215 -12.87 -22.44 -9.26
CA MET A 215 -12.05 -22.29 -10.47
C MET A 215 -10.78 -21.47 -10.23
N PHE A 216 -10.60 -20.89 -9.05
CA PHE A 216 -9.49 -19.98 -8.73
C PHE A 216 -8.66 -20.44 -7.53
N ASP A 217 -7.41 -19.99 -7.49
CA ASP A 217 -6.47 -20.21 -6.38
C ASP A 217 -6.39 -19.01 -5.41
N VAL A 218 -7.27 -18.02 -5.60
CA VAL A 218 -7.27 -16.72 -4.94
C VAL A 218 -7.64 -16.89 -3.47
N LYS A 219 -6.82 -16.31 -2.59
CA LYS A 219 -7.01 -16.31 -1.12
C LYS A 219 -7.54 -14.98 -0.59
N LEU A 220 -7.20 -13.89 -1.27
CA LEU A 220 -7.52 -12.54 -0.80
C LEU A 220 -7.83 -11.61 -1.97
N VAL A 221 -8.97 -10.94 -1.88
CA VAL A 221 -9.32 -9.81 -2.74
C VAL A 221 -9.29 -8.54 -1.89
N VAL A 222 -8.54 -7.53 -2.32
CA VAL A 222 -8.42 -6.25 -1.61
C VAL A 222 -9.02 -5.14 -2.48
N SER A 223 -10.08 -4.53 -1.98
CA SER A 223 -10.69 -3.34 -2.58
C SER A 223 -10.15 -2.06 -1.94
N GLY A 224 -10.05 -0.97 -2.70
CA GLY A 224 -9.62 0.32 -2.17
C GLY A 224 -9.83 1.48 -3.14
N ALA A 225 -9.45 2.68 -2.67
CA ALA A 225 -9.50 3.96 -3.38
C ALA A 225 -10.90 4.49 -3.79
N GLU A 226 -11.94 3.69 -3.65
CA GLU A 226 -13.35 4.04 -3.89
C GLU A 226 -14.24 3.48 -2.78
N ARG A 227 -15.47 4.01 -2.66
CA ARG A 227 -16.47 3.43 -1.77
C ARG A 227 -16.85 2.05 -2.30
N LEU A 228 -16.77 1.04 -1.42
CA LEU A 228 -17.27 -0.29 -1.73
C LEU A 228 -18.76 -0.35 -1.40
N GLU A 229 -19.60 -0.46 -2.43
CA GLU A 229 -21.04 -0.62 -2.23
C GLU A 229 -21.37 -1.99 -1.62
N PRO A 230 -22.37 -2.10 -0.71
CA PRO A 230 -22.69 -3.36 -0.04
C PRO A 230 -22.99 -4.50 -1.02
N ALA A 231 -23.67 -4.22 -2.12
CA ALA A 231 -23.96 -5.20 -3.16
C ALA A 231 -22.68 -5.81 -3.76
N ALA A 232 -21.65 -5.00 -3.99
CA ALA A 232 -20.36 -5.46 -4.52
C ALA A 232 -19.54 -6.29 -3.51
N LYS A 233 -19.89 -6.25 -2.21
CA LYS A 233 -19.26 -7.10 -1.19
C LYS A 233 -19.94 -8.46 -1.05
N ALA A 234 -21.20 -8.55 -1.44
CA ALA A 234 -22.01 -9.76 -1.33
C ALA A 234 -21.84 -10.71 -2.54
N LEU A 235 -21.36 -10.17 -3.67
CA LEU A 235 -20.89 -10.91 -4.84
C LEU A 235 -19.46 -11.42 -4.62
#